data_AF-A0A958MUD5-F1
#
_entry.id   AF-A0A958MUD5-F1
#
_cell.length_a   1.000
_cell.length_b   1.000
_cell.length_c   1.000
_cell.angle_alpha   90.00
_cell.angle_beta   90.00
_cell.angle_gamma   90.00
#
_symmetry.space_group_name_H-M   'P 1'
#
loop_
_entity.id
_entity.type
_entity.pdbx_description
1 polymer ?
#
loop_
_entity_poly.entity_id
_entity_poly.type
_entity_poly.pdbx_seq_one_letter_code
_entity_poly.pdbx_strand_id
1 'polypeptide(L)'
;LIFVNFRQALKKRPHTMAIYAWEMVEKSDMANHFVNIRANTSVMLVKEMLGAKPISPFDHEIVSLLGAGIIHLTIREHFGSKFVGMQLEDERNWDRIYGAMNLIFDGLESLYLHQHKSKKSLSPAFALSKPEDGCITGD
;
A
#
# COMPACT_ATOMS: atom_id res chain seq x y z
N LEU A 1 -6.53 -3.51 -9.96
CA LEU A 1 -6.77 -4.96 -10.17
C LEU A 1 -6.57 -5.80 -8.91
N ILE A 2 -5.46 -5.63 -8.18
CA ILE A 2 -5.10 -6.53 -7.07
C ILE A 2 -6.08 -6.53 -5.89
N PHE A 3 -6.51 -5.37 -5.40
CA PHE A 3 -7.46 -5.28 -4.30
C PHE A 3 -8.86 -5.83 -4.67
N VAL A 4 -9.25 -5.68 -5.93
CA VAL A 4 -10.49 -6.28 -6.47
C VAL A 4 -10.39 -7.80 -6.41
N ASN A 5 -9.31 -8.37 -6.95
CA ASN A 5 -9.07 -9.80 -6.92
C ASN A 5 -8.98 -10.33 -5.48
N PHE A 6 -8.35 -9.56 -4.59
CA PHE A 6 -8.23 -9.90 -3.18
C PHE A 6 -9.59 -9.98 -2.50
N ARG A 7 -10.45 -8.96 -2.61
CA ARG A 7 -11.82 -9.03 -2.06
C ARG A 7 -12.59 -10.21 -2.67
N GLN A 8 -12.55 -10.40 -3.99
CA GLN A 8 -13.24 -11.52 -4.65
C GLN A 8 -12.76 -12.89 -4.12
N ALA A 9 -11.47 -13.01 -3.82
CA ALA A 9 -10.90 -14.19 -3.18
C ALA A 9 -11.41 -14.37 -1.74
N LEU A 10 -11.55 -13.29 -0.97
CA LEU A 10 -12.08 -13.32 0.40
C LEU A 10 -13.57 -13.71 0.44
N LYS A 11 -14.40 -13.17 -0.49
CA LYS A 11 -15.83 -13.52 -0.61
C LYS A 11 -16.06 -15.02 -0.79
N LYS A 12 -15.16 -15.70 -1.51
CA LYS A 12 -15.22 -17.15 -1.75
C LYS A 12 -14.77 -17.99 -0.55
N ARG A 13 -14.32 -17.35 0.54
CA ARG A 13 -13.76 -18.01 1.74
C ARG A 13 -14.46 -17.53 3.01
N PRO A 14 -15.74 -17.88 3.21
CA PRO A 14 -16.52 -17.41 4.37
C PRO A 14 -15.89 -17.80 5.71
N HIS A 15 -15.31 -19.00 5.82
CA HIS A 15 -14.60 -19.41 7.05
C HIS A 15 -13.37 -18.55 7.34
N THR A 16 -12.62 -18.14 6.32
CA THR A 16 -11.51 -17.19 6.49
C THR A 16 -12.01 -15.84 7.00
N MET A 17 -13.17 -15.37 6.53
CA MET A 17 -13.78 -14.13 7.03
C MET A 17 -14.24 -14.21 8.48
N ALA A 18 -14.84 -15.34 8.88
CA ALA A 18 -15.18 -15.58 10.27
C ALA A 18 -13.92 -15.61 11.16
N ILE A 19 -12.85 -16.28 10.73
CA ILE A 19 -11.56 -16.30 11.45
C ILE A 19 -10.99 -14.89 11.57
N TYR A 20 -10.98 -14.11 10.48
CA TYR A 20 -10.45 -12.75 10.52
C TYR A 20 -11.23 -11.84 11.47
N ALA A 21 -12.55 -11.98 11.54
CA ALA A 21 -13.37 -11.25 12.48
C ALA A 21 -13.11 -11.68 13.93
N TRP A 22 -12.99 -12.98 14.17
CA TRP A 22 -12.68 -13.53 15.50
C TRP A 22 -11.31 -13.04 16.01
N GLU A 23 -10.28 -13.04 15.16
CA GLU A 23 -8.94 -12.55 15.51
C GLU A 23 -8.90 -11.06 15.91
N MET A 24 -9.90 -10.25 15.52
CA MET A 24 -9.96 -8.83 15.90
C MET A 24 -10.38 -8.61 17.36
N VAL A 25 -11.03 -9.60 17.97
CA VAL A 25 -11.56 -9.49 19.35
C VAL A 25 -10.92 -10.48 20.31
N GLU A 26 -10.43 -11.62 19.79
CA GLU A 26 -9.79 -12.66 20.59
C GLU A 26 -8.34 -12.30 20.93
N LYS A 27 -7.92 -12.64 22.15
CA LYS A 27 -6.57 -12.35 22.67
C LYS A 27 -5.78 -13.59 23.06
N SER A 28 -6.32 -14.79 22.81
CA SER A 28 -5.63 -16.05 23.04
C SER A 28 -4.31 -16.18 22.27
N ASP A 29 -3.39 -17.01 22.78
CA ASP A 29 -2.12 -17.33 22.10
C ASP A 29 -2.33 -17.93 20.72
N MET A 30 -3.42 -18.70 20.55
CA MET A 30 -3.80 -19.26 19.25
C MET A 30 -4.16 -18.16 18.24
N ALA A 31 -4.97 -17.17 18.64
CA ALA A 31 -5.32 -16.05 17.77
C ALA A 31 -4.07 -15.24 17.38
N ASN A 32 -3.19 -14.96 18.35
CA ASN A 32 -1.91 -14.29 18.10
C ASN A 32 -1.03 -15.07 17.11
N HIS A 33 -1.00 -16.40 17.21
CA HIS A 33 -0.25 -17.26 16.29
C HIS A 33 -0.75 -17.12 14.84
N PHE A 34 -2.07 -17.16 14.60
CA PHE A 34 -2.64 -16.97 13.27
C PHE A 34 -2.37 -15.58 12.71
N VAL A 35 -2.54 -14.53 13.53
CA VAL A 35 -2.24 -13.14 13.14
C VAL A 35 -0.78 -13.01 12.70
N ASN A 36 0.15 -13.61 13.44
CA ASN A 36 1.58 -13.56 13.13
C ASN A 36 1.92 -14.30 11.83
N ILE A 37 1.37 -15.50 11.61
CA ILE A 37 1.55 -16.22 10.34
C ILE A 37 1.08 -15.36 9.18
N ARG A 38 -0.14 -14.81 9.28
CA ARG A 38 -0.71 -13.96 8.22
C ARG A 38 0.12 -12.70 7.99
N ALA A 39 0.57 -12.01 9.05
CA ALA A 39 1.39 -10.80 8.93
C ALA A 39 2.69 -11.10 8.16
N ASN A 40 3.38 -12.20 8.52
CA ASN A 40 4.61 -12.61 7.86
C ASN A 40 4.40 -12.96 6.37
N THR A 41 3.31 -13.67 6.04
CA THR A 41 2.96 -13.95 4.64
C THR A 41 2.60 -12.67 3.88
N SER A 42 1.90 -11.74 4.52
CA SER A 42 1.45 -10.48 3.90
C SER A 42 2.63 -9.56 3.55
N VAL A 43 3.70 -9.55 4.36
CA VAL A 43 4.93 -8.80 4.04
C VAL A 43 5.54 -9.27 2.72
N MET A 44 5.56 -10.58 2.47
CA MET A 44 6.08 -11.13 1.21
C MET A 44 5.23 -10.70 0.02
N LEU A 45 3.90 -10.76 0.16
CA LEU A 45 2.98 -10.29 -0.87
C LEU A 45 3.16 -8.80 -1.16
N VAL A 46 3.25 -7.94 -0.14
CA VAL A 46 3.45 -6.49 -0.33
C VAL A 46 4.78 -6.21 -1.05
N LYS A 47 5.86 -6.92 -0.71
CA LYS A 47 7.14 -6.79 -1.41
C LYS A 47 7.02 -7.18 -2.88
N GLU A 48 6.34 -8.28 -3.18
CA GLU A 48 6.10 -8.71 -4.57
C GLU A 48 5.26 -7.69 -5.34
N MET A 49 4.24 -7.10 -4.70
CA MET A 49 3.39 -6.07 -5.29
C MET A 49 4.13 -4.78 -5.62
N LEU A 50 5.02 -4.33 -4.74
CA LEU A 50 5.78 -3.09 -4.92
C LEU A 50 6.99 -3.26 -5.84
N GLY A 51 7.40 -4.50 -6.11
CA GLY A 51 8.56 -4.81 -6.92
C GLY A 51 9.89 -4.36 -6.28
N ALA A 52 10.96 -4.34 -7.07
CA ALA A 52 12.31 -4.09 -6.59
C ALA A 52 12.59 -2.62 -6.22
N LYS A 53 11.75 -1.67 -6.66
CA LYS A 53 11.98 -0.25 -6.44
C LYS A 53 10.68 0.47 -6.08
N PRO A 54 10.48 0.84 -4.80
CA PRO A 54 9.31 1.60 -4.40
C PRO A 54 9.31 2.96 -5.11
N ILE A 55 8.10 3.37 -5.51
CA ILE A 55 7.84 4.70 -6.04
C ILE A 55 7.90 5.71 -4.91
N SER A 56 7.45 5.40 -3.69
CA SER A 56 7.47 6.32 -2.54
C SER A 56 8.05 5.64 -1.29
N PRO A 57 8.68 6.39 -0.36
CA PRO A 57 9.04 5.86 0.95
C PRO A 57 7.83 5.37 1.77
N PHE A 58 6.60 5.74 1.37
CA PHE A 58 5.35 5.38 2.06
C PHE A 58 4.55 4.26 1.39
N ASP A 59 5.07 3.67 0.30
CA ASP A 59 4.32 2.69 -0.50
C ASP A 59 3.84 1.49 0.32
N HIS A 60 4.67 1.04 1.27
CA HIS A 60 4.35 -0.08 2.14
C HIS A 60 3.15 0.24 3.05
N GLU A 61 3.17 1.42 3.68
CA GLU A 61 2.12 1.91 4.56
C GLU A 61 0.82 2.14 3.80
N ILE A 62 0.91 2.71 2.58
CA ILE A 62 -0.25 2.92 1.70
C ILE A 62 -0.91 1.58 1.35
N VAL A 63 -0.13 0.60 0.87
CA VAL A 63 -0.67 -0.73 0.54
C VAL A 63 -1.27 -1.40 1.78
N SER A 64 -0.62 -1.25 2.93
CA SER A 64 -1.10 -1.83 4.20
C SER A 64 -2.43 -1.22 4.65
N LEU A 65 -2.56 0.12 4.57
CA LEU A 65 -3.81 0.83 4.90
C LEU A 65 -4.96 0.39 3.99
N LEU A 66 -4.70 0.29 2.69
CA LEU A 66 -5.70 -0.12 1.71
C LEU A 66 -6.08 -1.60 1.88
N GLY A 67 -5.11 -2.47 2.14
CA GLY A 67 -5.34 -3.88 2.45
C GLY A 67 -6.20 -4.05 3.71
N ALA A 68 -5.87 -3.33 4.79
CA ALA A 68 -6.65 -3.33 6.02
C ALA A 68 -8.08 -2.83 5.80
N GLY A 69 -8.26 -1.76 5.00
CA GLY A 69 -9.57 -1.24 4.60
C GLY A 69 -10.42 -2.29 3.88
N ILE A 70 -9.85 -2.97 2.87
CA ILE A 70 -10.54 -4.05 2.15
C ILE A 70 -10.93 -5.18 3.10
N ILE A 71 -10.02 -5.63 3.97
CA ILE A 71 -10.32 -6.71 4.94
C ILE A 71 -11.47 -6.30 5.86
N HIS A 72 -11.41 -5.11 6.45
CA HIS A 72 -12.45 -4.63 7.37
C HIS A 72 -13.82 -4.54 6.69
N LEU A 73 -13.87 -3.94 5.49
CA LEU A 73 -15.11 -3.80 4.73
C LEU A 73 -15.64 -5.16 4.26
N THR A 74 -14.78 -6.11 3.90
CA THR A 74 -15.21 -7.45 3.50
C THR A 74 -15.75 -8.24 4.69
N ILE A 75 -15.17 -8.07 5.89
CA ILE A 75 -15.72 -8.63 7.13
C ILE A 75 -17.10 -8.05 7.41
N ARG A 76 -17.27 -6.72 7.29
CA ARG A 76 -18.57 -6.06 7.46
C ARG A 76 -19.61 -6.58 6.46
N GLU A 77 -19.24 -6.71 5.19
CA GLU A 77 -20.07 -7.32 4.14
C GLU A 77 -20.48 -8.75 4.51
N HIS A 78 -19.53 -9.58 4.97
CA HIS A 78 -19.78 -10.98 5.33
C HIS A 78 -20.82 -11.13 6.44
N PHE A 79 -20.82 -10.22 7.42
CA PHE A 79 -21.77 -10.21 8.54
C PHE A 79 -23.00 -9.33 8.29
N GLY A 80 -23.27 -8.93 7.04
CA GLY A 80 -24.47 -8.17 6.68
C GLY A 80 -24.56 -6.77 7.30
N SER A 81 -23.40 -6.19 7.65
CA SER A 81 -23.32 -4.94 8.42
C SER A 81 -23.09 -3.74 7.49
N LYS A 82 -23.86 -2.67 7.72
CA LYS A 82 -23.61 -1.37 7.08
C LYS A 82 -22.30 -0.76 7.58
N PHE A 83 -21.66 0.04 6.75
CA PHE A 83 -20.48 0.83 7.14
C PHE A 83 -20.61 2.26 6.64
N VAL A 84 -20.64 3.23 7.56
CA VAL A 84 -20.76 4.67 7.22
C VAL A 84 -21.92 4.94 6.25
N GLY A 85 -23.07 4.31 6.51
CA GLY A 85 -24.26 4.43 5.66
C GLY A 85 -24.21 3.66 4.32
N MET A 86 -23.10 2.99 4.00
CA MET A 86 -22.98 2.15 2.80
C MET A 86 -23.54 0.74 3.06
N GLN A 87 -24.34 0.25 2.12
CA GLN A 87 -24.81 -1.13 2.06
C GLN A 87 -23.77 -1.94 1.28
N LEU A 88 -23.01 -2.82 1.96
CA LEU A 88 -21.83 -3.45 1.36
C LEU A 88 -22.15 -4.69 0.50
N GLU A 89 -23.39 -5.17 0.54
CA GLU A 89 -23.91 -6.22 -0.33
C GLU A 89 -24.27 -5.68 -1.72
N ASP A 90 -24.38 -4.36 -1.87
CA ASP A 90 -24.56 -3.69 -3.16
C ASP A 90 -23.19 -3.51 -3.84
N GLU A 91 -22.97 -4.26 -4.92
CA GLU A 91 -21.72 -4.19 -5.69
C GLU A 91 -21.41 -2.79 -6.24
N ARG A 92 -22.42 -1.93 -6.44
CA ARG A 92 -22.20 -0.53 -6.87
C ARG A 92 -21.43 0.27 -5.82
N ASN A 93 -21.62 -0.03 -4.53
CA ASN A 93 -20.84 0.61 -3.47
C ASN A 93 -19.38 0.13 -3.49
N TRP A 94 -19.12 -1.11 -3.86
CA TRP A 94 -17.76 -1.61 -4.05
C TRP A 94 -17.07 -1.01 -5.26
N ASP A 95 -17.77 -0.82 -6.38
CA ASP A 95 -17.24 -0.09 -7.53
C ASP A 95 -16.79 1.32 -7.14
N ARG A 96 -17.57 2.01 -6.31
CA ARG A 96 -17.20 3.33 -5.76
C ARG A 96 -16.00 3.27 -4.83
N ILE A 97 -15.90 2.25 -3.98
CA ILE A 97 -14.72 2.04 -3.11
C ILE A 97 -13.47 1.84 -3.96
N TYR A 98 -13.53 0.99 -4.98
CA TYR A 98 -12.39 0.77 -5.88
C TYR A 98 -12.03 2.01 -6.68
N GLY A 99 -13.03 2.78 -7.12
CA GLY A 99 -12.81 4.09 -7.74
C GLY A 99 -12.07 5.06 -6.80
N ALA A 100 -12.47 5.14 -5.54
CA ALA A 100 -11.78 5.96 -4.54
C ALA A 100 -10.33 5.51 -4.30
N MET A 101 -10.09 4.19 -4.25
CA MET A 101 -8.74 3.64 -4.13
C MET A 101 -7.86 4.00 -5.33
N ASN A 102 -8.39 3.90 -6.56
CA ASN A 102 -7.65 4.30 -7.77
C ASN A 102 -7.30 5.78 -7.73
N LEU A 103 -8.24 6.66 -7.34
CA LEU A 103 -7.97 8.09 -7.20
C LEU A 103 -6.86 8.39 -6.18
N ILE A 104 -6.79 7.63 -5.08
CA ILE A 104 -5.72 7.74 -4.09
C ILE A 104 -4.38 7.34 -4.74
N PHE A 105 -4.32 6.22 -5.45
CA PHE A 105 -3.10 5.78 -6.14
C PHE A 105 -2.63 6.77 -7.19
N ASP A 106 -3.52 7.21 -8.08
CA ASP A 106 -3.21 8.16 -9.16
C ASP A 106 -2.72 9.49 -8.59
N GLY A 107 -3.36 9.97 -7.51
CA GLY A 107 -2.95 11.17 -6.80
C GLY A 107 -1.55 11.05 -6.20
N LEU A 108 -1.25 9.92 -5.55
CA LEU A 108 0.06 9.65 -4.95
C LEU A 108 1.17 9.55 -5.99
N GLU A 109 0.92 8.84 -7.09
CA GLU A 109 1.87 8.71 -8.20
C GLU A 109 2.17 10.09 -8.81
N SER A 110 1.13 10.88 -9.08
CA SER A 110 1.26 12.24 -9.62
C SER A 110 2.10 13.15 -8.73
N LEU A 111 1.81 13.17 -7.40
CA LEU A 111 2.56 13.95 -6.43
C LEU A 111 4.04 13.57 -6.39
N TYR A 112 4.35 12.27 -6.38
CA TYR A 112 5.73 11.80 -6.32
C TYR A 112 6.51 12.15 -7.60
N LEU A 113 5.91 11.92 -8.77
CA LEU A 113 6.52 12.25 -10.05
C LEU A 113 6.79 13.75 -10.18
N HIS A 114 5.90 14.60 -9.67
CA HIS A 114 6.07 16.06 -9.70
C HIS A 114 7.24 16.52 -8.82
N GLN A 115 7.34 15.99 -7.60
CA GLN A 115 8.46 16.31 -6.69
C GLN A 115 9.82 15.83 -7.22
N HIS A 116 9.87 14.67 -7.87
CA HIS A 116 11.11 14.15 -8.46
C HIS A 116 11.52 14.85 -9.75
N LYS A 117 10.57 15.28 -10.59
CA LYS A 117 10.86 16.15 -11.75
C LYS A 117 11.38 17.52 -11.32
N SER A 118 10.75 18.13 -10.30
CA SER A 118 11.19 19.41 -9.75
C SER A 118 12.63 19.35 -9.19
N LYS A 119 12.97 18.30 -8.42
CA LYS A 119 14.35 18.07 -7.95
C LYS A 119 15.36 17.82 -9.08
N LYS A 120 14.97 17.15 -10.17
CA LYS A 120 15.84 16.98 -11.36
C LYS A 120 16.05 18.27 -12.15
N SER A 121 15.09 19.21 -12.13
CA SER A 121 15.21 20.51 -12.79
C SER A 121 16.07 21.53 -12.01
N LEU A 122 16.40 21.24 -10.76
CA LEU A 122 17.25 22.07 -9.89
C LEU A 122 18.76 21.72 -9.96
N SER A 123 19.20 21.01 -11.01
CA SER A 123 20.61 20.97 -11.38
C SER A 123 20.76 21.23 -12.87
N PRO A 124 21.18 22.45 -13.23
CA PRO A 124 22.57 22.61 -13.66
C PRO A 124 23.14 23.98 -13.22
N ALA A 125 23.85 24.04 -12.11
CA ALA A 125 24.64 25.22 -11.77
C ALA A 125 25.71 24.90 -10.72
N PHE A 126 26.68 24.04 -11.06
CA PHE A 126 28.06 24.17 -10.60
C PHE A 126 28.94 23.25 -11.48
N ALA A 127 29.02 23.62 -12.76
CA ALA A 127 30.17 23.27 -13.59
C ALA A 127 31.01 24.53 -13.69
N LEU A 128 32.12 24.57 -12.95
CA LEU A 128 33.29 25.47 -13.00
C LEU A 128 34.06 25.15 -11.71
N SER A 129 35.31 24.72 -11.67
CA SER A 129 36.41 24.74 -12.63
C SER A 129 37.44 23.69 -12.20
N LYS A 130 38.06 22.97 -13.14
CA LYS A 130 39.34 22.30 -12.87
C LYS A 130 40.40 23.38 -12.58
N PRO A 131 41.31 23.22 -11.61
CA PRO A 131 42.61 23.85 -11.70
C PRO A 131 43.54 22.96 -12.53
N GLU A 132 44.15 23.60 -13.53
CA GLU A 132 45.18 23.07 -14.39
C GLU A 132 46.48 22.80 -13.62
N ASP A 133 47.25 21.87 -14.15
CA ASP A 133 48.61 21.55 -13.73
C ASP A 133 49.53 22.77 -13.82
N GLY A 134 50.39 22.94 -12.81
CA GLY A 134 51.43 23.97 -12.81
C GLY A 134 52.51 23.68 -11.77
N CYS A 135 53.59 23.02 -12.19
CA CYS A 135 54.89 23.00 -11.52
C CYS A 135 55.36 24.41 -11.14
N ILE A 136 56.20 24.55 -10.11
CA ILE A 136 57.61 25.03 -10.17
C ILE A 136 58.19 25.24 -8.74
N THR A 137 59.25 24.46 -8.46
CA THR A 137 60.50 24.66 -7.65
C THR A 137 60.53 25.10 -6.17
N GLY A 138 61.25 24.31 -5.37
CA GLY A 138 62.51 24.70 -4.68
C GLY A 138 62.44 25.58 -3.43
N ASP A 139 62.60 24.98 -2.25
CA ASP A 139 63.83 25.00 -1.44
C ASP A 139 63.74 23.94 -0.31
#